data_AF-A0A351NYJ0-F1
#
_entry.id   AF-A0A351NYJ0-F1
#
_cell.length_a   1.000
_cell.length_b   1.000
_cell.length_c   1.000
_cell.angle_alpha   90.00
_cell.angle_beta   90.00
_cell.angle_gamma   90.00
#
_symmetry.space_group_name_H-M   'P 1'
#
loop_
_entity.id
_entity.type
_entity.pdbx_description
1 polymer ?
#
loop_
_entity_poly.entity_id
_entity_poly.type
_entity_poly.pdbx_seq_one_letter_code
_entity_poly.pdbx_strand_id
1 'polypeptide(L)'
;MLNMSEITAKPIKLLQTAQHPCSYLDDKIATTVLIDPSENLDPYLHGQLAAMGFRRSGAHTYKPMCRSCHACVPARIVAREFMPNKSQKRCLKYNMDLVVQNN
;
A
#
# COMPACT_ATOMS: atom_id res chain seq x y z
N MET A 1 17.47 6.50 27.89
CA MET A 1 17.33 5.13 27.36
C MET A 1 15.85 4.78 27.39
N LEU A 2 15.19 4.70 26.24
CA LEU A 2 13.81 4.20 26.18
C LEU A 2 13.88 2.67 26.25
N ASN A 3 13.23 2.09 27.26
CA ASN A 3 13.17 0.65 27.47
C ASN A 3 12.43 -0.01 26.29
N MET A 4 13.10 -0.98 25.67
CA MET A 4 12.61 -1.75 24.52
C MET A 4 11.68 -2.91 24.91
N SER A 5 11.18 -2.92 26.15
CA SER A 5 10.32 -3.97 26.69
C SER A 5 8.88 -3.48 26.74
N GLU A 6 8.01 -4.13 25.96
CA GLU A 6 6.56 -3.92 25.80
C GLU A 6 6.12 -3.01 24.62
N ILE A 7 6.54 -3.33 23.40
CA ILE A 7 5.65 -3.14 22.25
C ILE A 7 4.73 -4.36 22.19
N THR A 8 3.68 -4.39 23.01
CA THR A 8 2.58 -5.34 22.83
C THR A 8 1.73 -4.86 21.66
N ALA A 9 1.98 -5.42 20.46
CA ALA A 9 1.15 -5.13 19.30
C ALA A 9 -0.29 -5.61 19.58
N LYS A 10 -1.24 -4.68 19.72
CA LYS A 10 -2.66 -4.99 19.84
C LYS A 10 -3.11 -5.69 18.54
N PRO A 11 -3.77 -6.86 18.60
CA PRO A 11 -4.34 -7.47 17.41
C PRO A 11 -5.43 -6.58 16.83
N ILE A 12 -5.46 -6.48 15.49
CA ILE A 12 -6.48 -5.73 14.75
C ILE A 12 -7.49 -6.72 14.17
N LYS A 13 -8.77 -6.48 14.42
CA LYS A 13 -9.82 -7.33 13.86
C LYS A 13 -10.03 -7.06 12.37
N LEU A 14 -9.98 -8.13 11.59
CA LEU A 14 -10.21 -8.13 10.15
C LEU A 14 -11.52 -8.83 9.81
N LEU A 15 -12.24 -8.26 8.86
CA LEU A 15 -13.44 -8.83 8.23
C LEU A 15 -13.13 -9.13 6.77
N GLN A 16 -13.80 -10.11 6.17
CA GLN A 16 -13.65 -10.41 4.75
C GLN A 16 -15.00 -10.46 4.06
N THR A 17 -15.10 -9.85 2.88
CA THR A 17 -16.29 -9.96 2.04
C THR A 17 -16.45 -11.37 1.48
N ALA A 18 -17.68 -11.72 1.10
CA ALA A 18 -17.90 -12.81 0.16
C ALA A 18 -17.19 -12.54 -1.18
N GLN A 19 -17.06 -13.60 -1.98
CA GLN A 19 -16.58 -13.49 -3.36
C GLN A 19 -17.55 -12.65 -4.20
N HIS A 20 -16.99 -11.78 -5.04
CA HIS A 20 -17.73 -10.91 -5.95
C HIS A 20 -16.93 -10.68 -7.24
N PRO A 21 -17.56 -10.22 -8.34
CA PRO A 21 -16.83 -9.83 -9.54
C PRO A 21 -15.77 -8.74 -9.25
N CYS A 22 -14.60 -8.85 -9.87
CA CYS A 22 -13.52 -7.89 -9.69
C CYS A 22 -13.85 -6.57 -10.38
N SER A 23 -13.71 -5.45 -9.67
CA SER A 23 -13.99 -4.12 -10.22
C SER A 23 -12.97 -3.60 -11.24
N TYR A 24 -11.84 -4.29 -11.44
CA TYR A 24 -10.75 -3.84 -12.32
C TYR A 24 -10.50 -4.75 -13.52
N LEU A 25 -10.82 -6.03 -13.40
CA LEU A 25 -10.49 -7.04 -14.39
C LEU A 25 -11.73 -7.88 -14.64
N ASP A 26 -12.19 -7.87 -15.88
CA ASP A 26 -13.27 -8.73 -16.32
C ASP A 26 -12.91 -10.20 -16.09
N ASP A 27 -13.91 -11.03 -15.84
CA ASP A 27 -13.79 -12.47 -15.61
C ASP A 27 -12.89 -12.87 -14.42
N LYS A 28 -12.63 -11.96 -13.49
CA LYS A 28 -11.95 -12.24 -12.22
C LYS A 28 -12.91 -12.14 -11.04
N ILE A 29 -12.67 -13.00 -10.04
CA ILE A 29 -13.34 -12.95 -8.74
C ILE A 29 -12.42 -12.26 -7.74
N ALA A 30 -13.02 -11.39 -6.94
CA ALA A 30 -12.37 -10.64 -5.88
C ALA A 30 -12.96 -10.98 -4.51
N THR A 31 -12.11 -10.78 -3.51
CA THR A 31 -12.44 -10.74 -2.09
C THR A 31 -11.71 -9.55 -1.50
N THR A 32 -12.31 -8.91 -0.51
CA THR A 32 -11.73 -7.73 0.14
C THR A 32 -11.65 -7.99 1.63
N VAL A 33 -10.50 -7.71 2.22
CA VAL A 33 -10.32 -7.64 3.66
C VAL A 33 -10.56 -6.21 4.14
N LEU A 34 -11.26 -6.05 5.25
CA LEU A 34 -11.57 -4.78 5.88
C LEU A 34 -11.09 -4.79 7.32
N ILE A 35 -10.67 -3.62 7.81
CA ILE A 35 -10.55 -3.39 9.23
C ILE A 35 -11.96 -3.25 9.80
N ASP A 36 -12.24 -3.91 10.92
CA ASP A 36 -13.50 -3.75 11.63
C ASP A 36 -13.69 -2.24 11.97
N PRO A 37 -14.80 -1.60 11.57
CA PRO A 37 -15.01 -0.16 11.79
C PRO A 37 -14.98 0.27 13.28
N SER A 38 -15.09 -0.68 14.21
CA SER A 38 -14.95 -0.43 15.65
C SER A 38 -13.51 -0.24 16.10
N GLU A 39 -12.52 -0.59 15.27
CA GLU A 39 -11.11 -0.38 15.57
C GLU A 39 -10.74 1.10 15.47
N ASN A 40 -10.09 1.60 16.52
CA ASN A 40 -9.54 2.95 16.52
C ASN A 40 -8.14 2.94 15.89
N LEU A 41 -8.02 3.52 14.70
CA LEU A 41 -6.78 3.61 13.95
C LEU A 41 -6.15 4.98 14.16
N ASP A 42 -5.03 5.02 14.88
CA ASP A 42 -4.24 6.24 14.97
C ASP A 42 -3.54 6.54 13.62
N PRO A 43 -3.04 7.78 13.42
CA PRO A 43 -2.37 8.15 12.18
C PRO A 43 -1.13 7.31 11.84
N TYR A 44 -0.42 6.81 12.86
CA TYR A 44 0.78 6.00 12.66
C TYR A 44 0.41 4.62 12.11
N LEU A 45 -0.59 3.96 12.69
CA LEU A 45 -1.13 2.71 12.20
C LEU A 45 -1.78 2.86 10.81
N HIS A 46 -2.46 3.97 10.55
CA HIS A 46 -2.95 4.29 9.21
C HIS A 46 -1.81 4.35 8.18
N GLY A 47 -0.68 4.98 8.51
CA GLY A 47 0.50 5.02 7.65
C GLY A 47 1.05 3.62 7.35
N GLN A 48 1.14 2.76 8.37
CA GLN A 48 1.57 1.37 8.20
C GLN A 48 0.59 0.55 7.33
N LEU A 49 -0.71 0.69 7.56
CA LEU A 49 -1.75 0.04 6.75
C LEU A 49 -1.69 0.49 5.29
N ALA A 50 -1.51 1.80 5.05
CA ALA A 50 -1.35 2.34 3.71
C ALA A 50 -0.10 1.77 3.01
N ALA A 51 1.03 1.67 3.72
CA ALA A 51 2.25 1.02 3.20
C ALA A 51 2.04 -0.47 2.88
N MET A 52 1.19 -1.16 3.64
CA MET A 52 0.76 -2.54 3.37
C MET A 52 -0.29 -2.65 2.25
N GLY A 53 -0.71 -1.54 1.66
CA GLY A 53 -1.64 -1.50 0.53
C GLY A 53 -3.13 -1.47 0.92
N PHE A 54 -3.45 -1.21 2.19
CA PHE A 54 -4.81 -0.84 2.56
C PHE A 54 -5.15 0.55 2.00
N ARG A 55 -6.42 0.71 1.64
CA ARG A 55 -7.05 1.91 1.09
C ARG A 55 -8.13 2.38 2.06
N ARG A 56 -8.49 3.67 1.99
CA ARG A 56 -9.52 4.26 2.85
C ARG A 56 -10.62 4.91 2.01
N SER A 57 -11.87 4.65 2.37
CA SER A 57 -13.05 5.38 1.87
C SER A 57 -13.96 5.71 3.05
N GLY A 58 -14.04 6.98 3.42
CA GLY A 58 -14.73 7.41 4.63
C GLY A 58 -14.16 6.75 5.90
N ALA A 59 -15.02 6.02 6.62
CA ALA A 59 -14.66 5.25 7.82
C ALA A 59 -14.13 3.84 7.52
N HIS A 60 -14.16 3.38 6.27
CA HIS A 60 -13.76 2.02 5.91
C HIS A 60 -12.31 1.98 5.45
N THR A 61 -11.52 1.09 6.06
CA THR A 61 -10.15 0.78 5.66
C THR A 61 -10.11 -0.66 5.13
N TYR A 62 -9.62 -0.87 3.91
CA TYR A 62 -9.77 -2.15 3.21
C TYR A 62 -8.62 -2.46 2.24
N LYS A 63 -8.44 -3.72 1.87
CA LYS A 63 -7.46 -4.18 0.87
C LYS A 63 -8.03 -5.34 0.06
N PRO A 64 -7.99 -5.30 -1.28
CA PRO A 64 -8.28 -6.48 -2.10
C PRO A 64 -7.33 -7.63 -1.74
N MET A 65 -7.89 -8.81 -1.48
CA MET A 65 -7.18 -10.01 -1.04
C MET A 65 -7.65 -11.22 -1.84
N CYS A 66 -7.45 -11.19 -3.16
CA CYS A 66 -7.84 -12.25 -4.07
C CYS A 66 -6.87 -13.44 -3.95
N ARG A 67 -7.37 -14.68 -4.01
CA ARG A 67 -6.55 -15.90 -3.83
C ARG A 67 -5.44 -16.07 -4.88
N SER A 68 -5.68 -15.65 -6.12
CA SER A 68 -4.80 -15.92 -7.28
C SER A 68 -4.48 -14.67 -8.11
N CYS A 69 -4.74 -13.46 -7.59
CA CYS A 69 -4.55 -12.21 -8.32
C CYS A 69 -3.81 -11.17 -7.47
N HIS A 70 -2.78 -10.57 -8.06
CA HIS A 70 -1.97 -9.50 -7.45
C HIS A 70 -2.01 -8.19 -8.25
N ALA A 71 -2.94 -8.05 -9.20
CA ALA A 71 -3.03 -6.88 -10.08
C ALA A 71 -3.51 -5.59 -9.37
N CYS A 72 -4.11 -5.75 -8.18
CA CYS A 72 -4.59 -4.66 -7.33
C CYS A 72 -3.44 -3.93 -6.63
N VAL A 73 -2.68 -3.14 -7.39
CA VAL A 73 -1.65 -2.25 -6.84
C VAL A 73 -2.25 -0.91 -6.40
N PRO A 74 -1.88 -0.36 -5.22
CA PRO A 74 -2.48 0.87 -4.67
C PRO A 74 -2.26 2.11 -5.55
N ALA A 75 -1.08 2.23 -6.16
CA ALA A 75 -0.72 3.32 -7.06
C ALA A 75 -0.02 2.76 -8.30
N ARG A 76 -0.21 3.43 -9.45
CA ARG A 76 0.50 3.15 -10.71
C ARG A 76 1.10 4.45 -11.20
N ILE A 77 2.37 4.43 -11.56
CA ILE A 77 3.08 5.58 -12.14
C ILE A 77 3.45 5.20 -13.57
N VAL A 78 3.17 6.08 -14.54
CA VAL A 78 3.51 5.87 -15.95
C VAL A 78 5.00 6.19 -16.18
N ALA A 79 5.87 5.41 -15.55
CA ALA A 79 7.32 5.67 -15.53
C ALA A 79 7.93 5.74 -16.94
N ARG A 80 7.38 4.97 -17.89
CA ARG A 80 7.85 4.92 -19.28
C ARG A 80 7.70 6.25 -20.04
N GLU A 81 6.80 7.12 -19.61
CA GLU A 81 6.53 8.43 -20.23
C GLU A 81 7.24 9.58 -19.50
N PHE A 82 8.07 9.26 -18.50
CA PHE A 82 8.84 10.26 -17.78
C PHE A 82 9.87 10.93 -18.69
N MET A 83 9.75 12.24 -18.87
CA MET A 83 10.74 13.07 -19.57
C MET A 83 11.42 14.01 -18.57
N PRO A 84 12.73 13.87 -18.32
CA PRO A 84 13.41 14.72 -17.35
C PRO A 84 13.52 16.16 -17.84
N ASN A 85 13.19 17.11 -16.97
CA ASN A 85 13.37 18.54 -17.22
C ASN A 85 14.85 18.95 -17.07
N LYS A 86 15.17 20.24 -17.30
CA LYS A 86 16.56 20.75 -17.25
C LYS A 86 17.24 20.53 -15.89
N SER A 87 16.53 20.71 -14.78
CA SER A 87 17.12 20.53 -13.43
C SER A 87 17.34 19.05 -13.12
N GLN A 88 16.41 18.17 -13.50
CA GLN A 88 16.55 16.72 -13.36
C GLN A 88 17.71 16.18 -14.19
N LYS A 89 17.89 16.64 -15.44
CA LYS A 89 19.05 16.28 -16.27
C LYS A 89 20.37 16.70 -15.63
N ARG A 90 20.42 17.89 -15.02
CA ARG A 90 21.61 18.37 -14.29
C ARG A 90 21.92 17.49 -13.07
N CYS A 91 20.88 17.13 -12.30
CA CYS A 91 21.00 16.25 -11.15
C CYS A 91 21.53 14.86 -11.56
N LEU A 92 20.97 14.27 -12.62
CA LEU A 92 21.44 12.98 -13.16
C LEU A 92 22.91 13.02 -13.55
N LYS A 93 23.36 14.10 -14.22
CA LYS A 93 24.77 14.26 -14.61
C LYS A 93 25.70 14.36 -13.41
N TYR A 94 25.28 15.02 -12.34
CA TYR A 94 26.11 15.23 -11.14
C TYR A 94 26.32 13.95 -10.35
N ASN A 95 25.38 13.00 -10.43
CA ASN A 95 25.35 11.78 -9.63
C ASN A 95 25.62 10.52 -10.48
N MET A 96 26.35 10.65 -11.60
CA MET A 96 26.67 9.52 -12.48
C MET A 96 27.59 8.48 -11.84
N ASP A 97 28.27 8.85 -10.76
CA ASP A 97 29.12 8.00 -9.93
C ASP A 97 28.33 7.14 -8.93
N LEU A 98 27.05 7.44 -8.70
CA LEU A 98 26.23 6.70 -7.73
C LEU A 98 25.67 5.40 -8.34
N VAL A 99 25.67 4.35 -7.53
CA VAL A 99 25.06 3.05 -7.85
C VAL A 99 23.97 2.77 -6.83
N VAL A 100 22.77 2.43 -7.29
CA VAL A 100 21.66 2.04 -6.42
C VAL A 100 21.80 0.55 -6.07
N GLN A 101 21.81 0.25 -4.77
CA GLN A 101 21.66 -1.12 -4.25
C GLN A 101 20.26 -1.27 -3.65
N ASN A 102 19.52 -2.27 -4.12
CA ASN A 102 18.26 -2.67 -3.49
C ASN A 102 18.59 -3.77 -2.47
N ASN A 103 18.37 -3.48 -1.19
CA ASN A 103 18.44 -4.45 -0.10
C ASN A 103 17.19 -5.32 -0.04
#